data_AF-A0A851W4R8-F1
#
_entry.id   AF-A0A851W4R8-F1
#
_cell.length_a   1.000
_cell.length_b   1.000
_cell.length_c   1.000
_cell.angle_alpha   90.00
_cell.angle_beta   90.00
_cell.angle_gamma   90.00
#
_symmetry.space_group_name_H-M   'P 1'
#
loop_
_entity.id
_entity.type
_entity.pdbx_description
1 polymer ?
#
loop_
_entity_poly.entity_id
_entity_poly.type
_entity_poly.pdbx_seq_one_letter_code
_entity_poly.pdbx_strand_id
1 'polypeptide(L)'
;TIRPVRRSYYDPSSAPGKGVVWEWENDSGTWTPYDMDVGITIQRAYEKQHPWVDLSAIGFCYVIDFATMGQINRQTQRKRRVRRRLDMVYPLVSGTLPKSQSWPASPGAAAAPPVPACTCPQCLLVMSVKAAAGPGTSTLQPRKAAPAKPPAAPKAPLPAAGPKAPDGVAVVRGPLKPLAAQGGRRQAASTPALSSAGASSSPPGVGSGKGSRPGLGTLNRSHLQRLAIAQSRVLIASGVPTVPVKNLTGSSPVNPALAGITGILMSAAGLPVCLTRPPKLVLHPPPVSKSEIQSIPGISHSCRKTTKKQAKKGKTPEEVLKKYLQKVRHPPDEDCTICMERLSAPSGYKGPQPAVKPDLVGKLVKCSHVFHLHCLVAMYNNGNKDGSLQCPTCKTIYGVKTGTQPPGKMEYHIIPHALPGHANCKTIRIIYNIPPGVQGPEHPNPGKSFTARGFPRHCYLPDSEKGRKVLKLLLVAWDRRLIFAIGTSSTTGESDTVIWNEIHHKTEFGSNLTGHGYPDINYLDNVLAELAAQGITEESLAQEKD
;
A
#
# COMPACT_ATOMS: atom_id res chain seq x y z
N THR A 1 22.90 -4.88 -0.71
CA THR A 1 21.66 -5.67 -0.49
C THR A 1 20.55 -4.73 -0.04
N ILE A 2 19.59 -4.41 -0.93
CA ILE A 2 18.51 -3.46 -0.62
C ILE A 2 17.29 -4.27 -0.16
N ARG A 3 16.94 -4.15 1.12
CA ARG A 3 15.78 -4.81 1.74
C ARG A 3 14.52 -4.06 1.32
N PRO A 4 13.41 -4.73 0.94
CA PRO A 4 12.11 -4.07 0.85
C PRO A 4 11.71 -3.65 2.27
N VAL A 5 11.72 -2.35 2.54
CA VAL A 5 11.13 -1.78 3.74
C VAL A 5 9.63 -1.70 3.49
N ARG A 6 8.83 -2.47 4.24
CA ARG A 6 7.37 -2.28 4.26
C ARG A 6 7.12 -0.87 4.80
N ARG A 7 6.72 0.06 3.93
CA ARG A 7 6.35 1.42 4.33
C ARG A 7 4.97 1.34 4.97
N SER A 8 4.94 1.36 6.29
CA SER A 8 3.70 1.58 7.03
C SER A 8 3.32 3.05 6.86
N TYR A 9 2.09 3.30 6.41
CA TYR A 9 1.56 4.65 6.27
C TYR A 9 0.94 5.06 7.60
N TYR A 10 1.42 6.17 8.14
CA TYR A 10 0.90 6.74 9.38
C TYR A 10 0.26 8.09 9.09
N ASP A 11 -0.83 8.38 9.78
CA ASP A 11 -1.54 9.65 9.62
C ASP A 11 -0.60 10.84 9.95
N PRO A 12 -0.60 11.95 9.18
CA PRO A 12 0.24 13.11 9.47
C PRO A 12 0.06 13.69 10.88
N SER A 13 -1.11 13.50 11.49
CA SER A 13 -1.41 13.90 12.87
C SER A 13 -0.93 12.91 13.94
N SER A 14 -0.48 11.71 13.54
CA SER A 14 0.02 10.68 14.45
C SER A 14 1.46 10.93 14.89
N ALA A 15 1.94 10.21 15.91
CA ALA A 15 3.29 10.40 16.45
C ALA A 15 4.39 10.31 15.37
N PRO A 16 4.43 9.27 14.51
CA PRO A 16 5.41 9.19 13.44
C PRO A 16 5.28 10.33 12.40
N GLY A 17 4.06 10.75 12.09
CA GLY A 17 3.77 11.87 11.17
C GLY A 17 4.18 13.25 11.71
N LYS A 18 4.28 13.39 13.03
CA LYS A 18 4.79 14.58 13.72
C LYS A 18 6.29 14.51 14.04
N GLY A 19 6.98 13.43 13.66
CA GLY A 19 8.37 13.19 14.04
C GLY A 19 8.54 12.94 15.54
N VAL A 20 7.52 12.45 16.22
CA VAL A 20 7.58 12.15 17.65
C VAL A 20 7.91 10.66 17.83
N VAL A 21 9.02 10.39 18.50
CA VAL A 21 9.44 9.04 18.86
C VAL A 21 9.40 8.90 20.38
N TRP A 22 8.70 7.87 20.84
CA TRP A 22 8.72 7.47 22.24
C TRP A 22 9.74 6.35 22.42
N GLU A 23 10.59 6.50 23.42
CA GLU A 23 11.67 5.55 23.71
C GLU A 23 11.64 5.19 25.19
N TRP A 24 12.07 3.98 25.52
CA TRP A 24 12.30 3.54 26.87
C TRP A 24 13.76 3.16 27.06
N GLU A 25 14.25 3.32 28.27
CA GLU A 25 15.65 3.04 28.59
C GLU A 25 15.79 1.61 29.12
N ASN A 26 16.68 0.85 28.49
CA ASN A 26 17.07 -0.46 28.98
C ASN A 26 18.10 -0.35 30.11
N ASP A 27 18.47 -1.47 30.71
CA ASP A 27 19.36 -1.43 31.88
C ASP A 27 20.83 -1.15 31.51
N SER A 28 21.18 -1.27 30.22
CA SER A 28 22.47 -0.85 29.70
C SER A 28 22.53 0.65 29.41
N GLY A 29 21.51 1.43 29.78
CA GLY A 29 21.40 2.87 29.53
C GLY A 29 21.14 3.23 28.07
N THR A 30 20.82 2.25 27.23
CA THR A 30 20.49 2.44 25.82
C THR A 30 18.99 2.66 25.65
N TRP A 31 18.65 3.62 24.80
CA TRP A 31 17.26 3.97 24.53
C TRP A 31 16.73 3.15 23.35
N THR A 32 15.65 2.42 23.60
CA THR A 32 14.98 1.58 22.60
C THR A 32 13.65 2.23 22.22
N PRO A 33 13.38 2.45 20.92
CA PRO A 33 12.09 2.99 20.49
C PRO A 33 10.98 1.98 20.75
N TYR A 34 9.81 2.48 21.16
CA TYR A 34 8.60 1.68 21.11
C TYR A 34 8.20 1.40 19.66
N ASP A 35 7.51 0.30 19.43
CA ASP A 35 6.84 0.05 18.15
C ASP A 35 5.91 1.23 17.80
N MET A 36 5.80 1.54 16.51
CA MET A 36 5.11 2.75 16.03
C MET A 36 3.66 2.86 16.55
N ASP A 37 2.90 1.76 16.55
CA ASP A 37 1.50 1.76 17.02
C ASP A 37 1.39 1.98 18.52
N VAL A 38 2.37 1.49 19.28
CA VAL A 38 2.50 1.75 20.72
C VAL A 38 2.83 3.22 20.94
N GLY A 39 3.81 3.76 20.20
CA GLY A 39 4.16 5.18 20.22
C GLY A 39 2.98 6.12 19.89
N ILE A 40 2.13 5.74 18.93
CA ILE A 40 0.90 6.48 18.59
C ILE A 40 -0.07 6.49 19.77
N THR A 41 -0.24 5.36 20.44
CA THR A 41 -1.13 5.23 21.60
C THR A 41 -0.64 6.10 22.76
N ILE A 42 0.66 6.06 23.05
CA ILE A 42 1.29 6.88 24.09
C ILE A 42 1.13 8.37 23.77
N GLN A 43 1.43 8.77 22.53
CA GLN A 43 1.32 10.16 22.11
C GLN A 43 -0.12 10.69 22.20
N ARG A 44 -1.12 9.90 21.83
CA ARG A 44 -2.54 10.31 21.93
C ARG A 44 -2.95 10.54 23.39
N ALA A 45 -2.51 9.69 24.31
CA ALA A 45 -2.81 9.85 25.74
C ALA A 45 -2.11 11.10 26.31
N TYR A 46 -0.85 11.32 25.92
CA TYR A 46 -0.07 12.49 26.29
C TYR A 46 -0.69 13.81 25.78
N GLU A 47 -1.12 13.86 24.50
CA GLU A 47 -1.78 15.04 23.92
C GLU A 47 -3.13 15.36 24.56
N LYS A 48 -3.86 14.32 25.01
CA LYS A 48 -5.10 14.47 25.78
C LYS A 48 -4.86 14.79 27.26
N GLN A 49 -3.62 15.08 27.66
CA GLN A 49 -3.22 15.38 29.04
C GLN A 49 -3.70 14.33 30.06
N HIS A 50 -3.74 13.05 29.65
CA HIS A 50 -3.98 11.99 30.62
C HIS A 50 -2.77 11.88 31.55
N PRO A 51 -2.95 11.59 32.85
CA PRO A 51 -1.83 11.46 33.79
C PRO A 51 -0.98 10.20 33.50
N TRP A 52 -1.60 9.17 32.93
CA TRP A 52 -0.94 7.90 32.59
C TRP A 52 -1.64 7.22 31.41
N VAL A 53 -0.99 6.21 30.83
CA VAL A 53 -1.57 5.31 29.82
C VAL A 53 -1.28 3.86 30.16
N ASP A 54 -2.31 3.00 30.13
CA ASP A 54 -2.17 1.56 30.31
C ASP A 54 -2.15 0.86 28.95
N LEU A 55 -1.04 0.19 28.66
CA LEU A 55 -0.81 -0.52 27.40
C LEU A 55 -1.35 -1.96 27.43
N SER A 56 -1.98 -2.41 28.53
CA SER A 56 -2.51 -3.77 28.68
C SER A 56 -3.59 -4.07 27.65
N ALA A 57 -4.37 -3.06 27.26
CA ALA A 57 -5.42 -3.17 26.25
C ALA A 57 -4.87 -3.52 24.84
N ILE A 58 -3.60 -3.22 24.57
CA ILE A 58 -2.91 -3.53 23.30
C ILE A 58 -1.90 -4.67 23.47
N GLY A 59 -2.00 -5.45 24.56
CA GLY A 59 -1.23 -6.66 24.79
C GLY A 59 0.10 -6.49 25.55
N PHE A 60 0.39 -5.29 26.07
CA PHE A 60 1.63 -5.01 26.80
C PHE A 60 1.37 -4.70 28.28
N CYS A 61 2.13 -5.26 29.21
CA CYS A 61 1.84 -5.16 30.64
C CYS A 61 2.36 -3.88 31.35
N TYR A 62 2.48 -2.78 30.60
CA TYR A 62 3.09 -1.56 31.06
C TYR A 62 2.08 -0.44 31.27
N VAL A 63 2.30 0.33 32.32
CA VAL A 63 1.69 1.65 32.51
C VAL A 63 2.78 2.69 32.34
N ILE A 64 2.55 3.68 31.49
CA ILE A 64 3.43 4.83 31.40
C ILE A 64 2.79 5.95 32.18
N ASP A 65 3.51 6.40 33.20
CA ASP A 65 3.19 7.58 33.99
C ASP A 65 3.91 8.79 33.38
N PHE A 66 3.14 9.77 32.92
CA PHE A 66 3.67 10.95 32.26
C PHE A 66 4.21 12.00 33.23
N ALA A 67 3.81 11.95 34.51
CA ALA A 67 4.35 12.84 35.53
C ALA A 67 5.78 12.44 35.91
N THR A 68 6.03 11.14 36.05
CA THR A 68 7.35 10.60 36.38
C THR A 68 8.20 10.27 35.15
N MET A 69 7.62 10.38 33.94
CA MET A 69 8.23 9.93 32.69
C MET A 69 8.79 8.50 32.82
N GLY A 70 7.99 7.63 33.44
CA GLY A 70 8.37 6.28 33.82
C GLY A 70 7.42 5.24 33.26
N GLN A 71 7.98 4.20 32.65
CA GLN A 71 7.28 2.95 32.36
C GLN A 71 7.34 2.08 33.60
N ILE A 72 6.18 1.59 34.05
CA ILE A 72 6.05 0.66 35.17
C ILE A 72 5.47 -0.63 34.60
N ASN A 73 6.21 -1.72 34.71
CA ASN A 73 5.64 -3.04 34.48
C ASN A 73 4.69 -3.36 35.65
N ARG A 74 3.38 -3.47 35.38
CA ARG A 74 2.37 -3.74 36.42
C ARG A 74 2.57 -5.07 37.14
N GLN A 75 3.31 -5.99 36.55
CA GLN A 75 3.51 -7.34 37.05
C GLN A 75 4.77 -7.46 37.90
N THR A 76 5.90 -6.98 37.39
CA THR A 76 7.20 -7.06 38.09
C THR A 76 7.47 -5.83 38.95
N GLN A 77 6.61 -4.81 38.87
CA GLN A 77 6.81 -3.49 39.49
C GLN A 77 8.10 -2.79 39.05
N ARG A 78 8.72 -3.29 37.99
CA ARG A 78 9.94 -2.74 37.44
C ARG A 78 9.66 -1.39 36.79
N LYS A 79 10.46 -0.39 37.14
CA LYS A 79 10.39 0.96 36.58
C LYS A 79 11.54 1.20 35.62
N ARG A 80 11.25 1.71 34.44
CA ARG A 80 12.23 2.13 33.42
C ARG A 80 11.91 3.54 32.96
N ARG A 81 12.93 4.34 32.62
CA ARG A 81 12.70 5.70 32.15
C ARG A 81 12.12 5.68 30.75
N VAL A 82 11.23 6.62 30.48
CA VAL A 82 10.63 6.87 29.17
C VAL A 82 10.97 8.28 28.77
N ARG A 83 11.18 8.50 27.48
CA ARG A 83 11.34 9.85 26.94
C ARG A 83 10.56 10.02 25.65
N ARG A 84 10.11 11.26 25.46
CA ARG A 84 9.57 11.76 24.21
C ARG A 84 10.67 12.53 23.51
N ARG A 85 11.06 12.09 22.32
CA ARG A 85 12.08 12.75 21.49
C ARG A 85 11.44 13.26 20.20
N LEU A 86 11.91 14.41 19.73
CA LEU A 86 11.63 14.88 18.38
C LEU A 86 12.72 14.34 17.46
N ASP A 87 12.30 13.70 16.39
CA ASP A 87 13.13 13.12 15.34
C ASP A 87 12.61 13.58 13.97
N MET A 88 13.24 13.11 12.91
CA MET A 88 12.73 13.32 11.57
C MET A 88 11.32 12.76 11.44
N VAL A 89 10.43 13.57 10.85
CA VAL A 89 9.09 13.12 10.45
C VAL A 89 9.24 11.87 9.59
N TYR A 90 8.50 10.83 9.94
CA TYR A 90 8.49 9.60 9.16
C TYR A 90 8.12 9.95 7.70
N PRO A 91 8.96 9.60 6.71
CA PRO A 91 8.90 10.21 5.39
C PRO A 91 7.53 10.02 4.72
N LEU A 92 6.86 11.16 4.50
CA LEU A 92 5.66 11.27 3.69
C LEU A 92 6.04 11.00 2.23
N VAL A 93 5.59 9.90 1.65
CA VAL A 93 5.60 9.78 0.19
C VAL A 93 4.25 10.30 -0.32
N SER A 94 4.30 11.54 -0.82
CA SER A 94 3.31 12.30 -1.58
C SER A 94 2.20 13.05 -0.83
N GLY A 95 2.41 14.37 -0.72
CA GLY A 95 1.41 15.41 -0.47
C GLY A 95 2.10 16.76 -0.35
N THR A 96 1.61 17.82 -1.03
CA THR A 96 2.24 19.15 -1.09
C THR A 96 2.66 19.69 0.27
N LEU A 97 3.90 20.17 0.39
CA LEU A 97 4.42 20.87 1.58
C LEU A 97 3.40 21.90 2.08
N PRO A 98 2.98 21.85 3.35
CA PRO A 98 2.45 23.03 4.01
C PRO A 98 3.56 24.08 4.07
N LYS A 99 3.20 25.33 3.81
CA LYS A 99 4.11 26.49 3.93
C LYS A 99 4.83 26.46 5.28
N SER A 100 6.14 26.68 5.20
CA SER A 100 7.11 26.80 6.29
C SER A 100 6.55 27.45 7.56
N GLN A 101 6.57 26.72 8.68
CA GLN A 101 6.77 27.33 10.00
C GLN A 101 8.28 27.36 10.26
N SER A 102 8.85 28.55 10.14
CA SER A 102 10.21 28.86 10.58
C SER A 102 10.28 28.82 12.10
N TRP A 103 11.17 28.00 12.65
CA TRP A 103 11.55 28.07 14.07
C TRP A 103 12.74 29.01 14.25
N PRO A 104 12.83 29.72 15.39
CA PRO A 104 13.93 30.64 15.68
C PRO A 104 15.20 29.86 16.03
N ALA A 105 16.34 30.36 15.55
CA ALA A 105 17.65 29.82 15.88
C ALA A 105 17.99 30.08 17.36
N SER A 106 18.44 29.06 18.08
CA SER A 106 19.16 29.23 19.34
C SER A 106 20.66 29.49 19.09
N PRO A 107 21.36 30.22 19.97
CA PRO A 107 22.71 30.72 19.69
C PRO A 107 23.81 29.75 20.17
N GLY A 108 24.85 29.62 19.33
CA GLY A 108 26.24 29.45 19.78
C GLY A 108 26.77 28.03 20.00
N ALA A 109 27.54 27.52 19.03
CA ALA A 109 28.73 26.69 19.28
C ALA A 109 29.69 26.76 18.07
N ALA A 110 30.99 26.84 18.38
CA ALA A 110 32.09 27.24 17.51
C ALA A 110 32.42 26.26 16.36
N ALA A 111 33.09 26.82 15.33
CA ALA A 111 33.44 26.19 14.06
C ALA A 111 34.43 25.02 14.18
N ALA A 112 34.14 23.93 13.46
CA ALA A 112 35.06 22.83 13.15
C ALA A 112 35.40 22.86 11.64
N PRO A 113 36.58 22.35 11.22
CA PRO A 113 37.11 22.53 9.85
C PRO A 113 36.34 21.70 8.80
N PRO A 114 36.46 22.03 7.49
CA PRO A 114 35.61 21.47 6.46
C PRO A 114 35.98 20.01 6.16
N VAL A 115 35.01 19.11 6.32
CA VAL A 115 35.07 17.70 5.90
C VAL A 115 34.89 17.63 4.37
N PRO A 116 35.53 16.70 3.63
CA PRO A 116 35.42 16.64 2.18
C PRO A 116 33.98 16.34 1.74
N ALA A 117 33.48 17.10 0.75
CA ALA A 117 32.14 16.93 0.24
C ALA A 117 31.97 15.55 -0.43
N CYS A 118 30.89 14.85 -0.06
CA CYS A 118 30.51 13.56 -0.63
C CYS A 118 30.16 13.71 -2.12
N THR A 119 30.82 12.95 -2.99
CA THR A 119 30.66 12.98 -4.45
C THR A 119 29.63 11.97 -4.98
N CYS A 120 28.76 11.43 -4.13
CA CYS A 120 27.77 10.46 -4.58
C CYS A 120 26.64 11.13 -5.41
N PRO A 121 25.96 10.39 -6.31
CA PRO A 121 24.95 10.96 -7.22
C PRO A 121 23.78 11.66 -6.50
N GLN A 122 23.46 11.24 -5.27
CA GLN A 122 22.40 11.85 -4.46
C GLN A 122 22.84 13.18 -3.84
N CYS A 123 24.11 13.34 -3.47
CA CYS A 123 24.63 14.60 -2.91
C CYS A 123 24.84 15.66 -4.01
N LEU A 124 25.25 15.26 -5.21
CA LEU A 124 25.36 16.17 -6.37
C LEU A 124 24.00 16.79 -6.75
N LEU A 125 22.93 16.01 -6.73
CA LEU A 125 21.56 16.49 -6.99
C LEU A 125 21.11 17.57 -5.99
N VAL A 126 21.49 17.44 -4.72
CA VAL A 126 21.12 18.41 -3.67
C VAL A 126 21.96 19.69 -3.77
N MET A 127 23.23 19.60 -4.16
CA MET A 127 24.08 20.78 -4.34
C MET A 127 23.70 21.59 -5.59
N SER A 128 23.23 20.95 -6.66
CA SER A 128 22.73 21.63 -7.87
C SER A 128 21.47 22.46 -7.61
N VAL A 129 20.61 22.05 -6.67
CA VAL A 129 19.42 22.82 -6.27
C VAL A 129 19.79 24.05 -5.43
N LYS A 130 20.88 23.97 -4.65
CA LYS A 130 21.35 25.08 -3.80
C LYS A 130 22.16 26.14 -4.57
N ALA A 131 22.78 25.78 -5.69
CA ALA A 131 23.48 26.71 -6.58
C ALA A 131 22.53 27.57 -7.45
N ALA A 132 21.27 27.14 -7.63
CA ALA A 132 20.26 27.89 -8.39
C ALA A 132 19.57 29.01 -7.60
N ALA A 133 19.91 29.20 -6.33
CA ALA A 133 19.36 30.23 -5.45
C ALA A 133 20.50 31.07 -4.82
N GLY A 134 21.16 31.87 -5.66
CA GLY A 134 22.08 32.94 -5.24
C GLY A 134 21.46 34.33 -5.45
N PRO A 135 21.82 35.35 -4.62
CA PRO A 135 21.06 36.59 -4.50
C PRO A 135 21.50 37.65 -5.53
N GLY A 136 20.56 38.12 -6.35
CA GLY A 136 20.73 39.31 -7.19
C GLY A 136 20.31 40.56 -6.43
N THR A 137 21.29 41.34 -5.97
CA THR A 137 21.14 42.70 -5.48
C THR A 137 20.79 43.67 -6.61
N SER A 138 19.77 44.49 -6.44
CA SER A 138 19.76 45.86 -6.99
C SER A 138 18.98 46.79 -6.07
N THR A 139 19.74 47.72 -5.51
CA THR A 139 19.38 48.93 -4.77
C THR A 139 18.37 49.81 -5.51
N LEU A 140 17.38 50.35 -4.78
CA LEU A 140 16.85 51.72 -4.91
C LEU A 140 16.04 52.06 -3.63
N GLN A 141 16.52 53.05 -2.87
CA GLN A 141 15.83 53.77 -1.78
C GLN A 141 15.76 55.27 -2.20
N PRO A 142 15.14 56.21 -1.45
CA PRO A 142 13.82 56.22 -0.80
C PRO A 142 13.08 57.57 -1.03
N ARG A 143 11.78 57.68 -0.68
CA ARG A 143 11.19 58.96 -0.23
C ARG A 143 10.22 58.78 0.94
N LYS A 144 10.37 59.70 1.91
CA LYS A 144 9.76 59.76 3.25
C LYS A 144 8.36 60.40 3.24
N ALA A 145 7.50 60.00 4.17
CA ALA A 145 6.59 60.89 4.93
C ALA A 145 6.16 60.19 6.25
N ALA A 146 5.93 60.99 7.29
CA ALA A 146 5.87 60.60 8.71
C ALA A 146 4.42 60.57 9.29
N PRO A 147 4.14 60.55 10.62
CA PRO A 147 3.32 59.51 11.27
C PRO A 147 1.97 59.99 11.84
N ALA A 148 1.05 59.07 12.19
CA ALA A 148 -0.11 59.36 13.05
C ALA A 148 -0.52 58.15 13.93
N LYS A 149 -0.95 58.47 15.16
CA LYS A 149 -1.30 57.60 16.31
C LYS A 149 -2.68 56.89 16.21
N PRO A 150 -2.99 55.91 17.10
CA PRO A 150 -4.12 54.99 16.96
C PRO A 150 -5.37 55.40 17.77
N PRO A 151 -6.54 54.77 17.53
CA PRO A 151 -7.59 54.66 18.54
C PRO A 151 -8.03 53.22 18.87
N ALA A 152 -8.73 53.11 20.00
CA ALA A 152 -8.99 51.94 20.83
C ALA A 152 -10.28 51.15 20.50
N ALA A 153 -10.44 50.01 21.21
CA ALA A 153 -11.50 48.98 21.14
C ALA A 153 -12.92 49.44 21.52
N PRO A 154 -13.93 48.57 21.26
CA PRO A 154 -14.87 48.25 22.34
C PRO A 154 -15.33 46.78 22.44
N LYS A 155 -15.97 46.50 23.60
CA LYS A 155 -16.35 45.24 24.26
C LYS A 155 -17.61 44.55 23.70
N ALA A 156 -17.77 43.27 24.07
CA ALA A 156 -18.96 42.42 23.94
C ALA A 156 -20.01 42.61 25.07
N PRO A 157 -21.22 42.02 24.92
CA PRO A 157 -21.99 41.52 26.05
C PRO A 157 -22.55 40.07 25.90
N LEU A 158 -22.63 39.39 27.05
CA LEU A 158 -23.34 38.11 27.40
C LEU A 158 -24.87 38.37 27.62
N PRO A 159 -25.79 37.38 27.80
CA PRO A 159 -25.95 36.42 28.95
C PRO A 159 -26.28 34.94 28.54
N ALA A 160 -25.90 33.86 29.27
CA ALA A 160 -26.44 33.27 30.53
C ALA A 160 -27.92 32.82 30.44
N ALA A 161 -28.47 31.70 30.97
CA ALA A 161 -28.05 30.49 31.71
C ALA A 161 -29.19 29.42 31.58
N GLY A 162 -28.97 28.15 31.98
CA GLY A 162 -29.92 27.00 31.90
C GLY A 162 -31.17 27.08 32.81
N PRO A 163 -31.90 25.97 33.19
CA PRO A 163 -31.46 24.57 33.32
C PRO A 163 -32.48 23.40 33.03
N LYS A 164 -31.98 22.15 33.12
CA LYS A 164 -32.58 20.85 33.59
C LYS A 164 -33.70 20.06 32.82
N ALA A 165 -33.52 18.73 32.88
CA ALA A 165 -34.30 17.55 32.39
C ALA A 165 -35.55 17.22 33.29
N PRO A 166 -36.33 16.10 33.21
CA PRO A 166 -36.06 14.74 32.64
C PRO A 166 -37.27 13.89 32.08
N ASP A 167 -36.98 12.61 31.79
CA ASP A 167 -37.80 11.36 31.84
C ASP A 167 -38.90 10.99 30.81
N GLY A 168 -38.97 9.68 30.50
CA GLY A 168 -40.25 9.02 30.16
C GLY A 168 -40.37 8.01 28.99
N VAL A 169 -39.74 6.84 29.08
CA VAL A 169 -40.33 5.46 29.00
C VAL A 169 -41.31 5.02 27.85
N ALA A 170 -41.03 3.82 27.30
CA ALA A 170 -41.97 2.77 26.78
C ALA A 170 -42.75 3.02 25.45
N VAL A 171 -43.15 2.06 24.59
CA VAL A 171 -43.24 0.58 24.58
C VAL A 171 -43.60 0.12 23.14
N VAL A 172 -43.00 -1.00 22.69
CA VAL A 172 -43.60 -2.18 21.98
C VAL A 172 -44.55 -1.97 20.78
N ARG A 173 -44.19 -2.54 19.61
CA ARG A 173 -44.87 -3.70 18.95
C ARG A 173 -44.32 -3.90 17.53
N GLY A 174 -43.87 -5.14 17.27
CA GLY A 174 -43.49 -5.62 15.95
C GLY A 174 -44.70 -6.12 15.14
N PRO A 175 -44.56 -7.23 14.40
CA PRO A 175 -44.36 -7.16 12.95
C PRO A 175 -45.35 -8.05 12.18
N LEU A 176 -45.72 -7.70 10.94
CA LEU A 176 -46.36 -8.66 10.02
C LEU A 176 -45.97 -8.42 8.54
N LYS A 177 -45.29 -9.43 7.98
CA LYS A 177 -45.33 -9.88 6.57
C LYS A 177 -46.62 -10.72 6.36
N PRO A 178 -46.86 -11.38 5.21
CA PRO A 178 -46.52 -11.13 3.79
C PRO A 178 -47.78 -11.30 2.88
N LEU A 179 -47.67 -11.13 1.54
CA LEU A 179 -48.18 -12.13 0.57
C LEU A 179 -47.77 -11.79 -0.88
N ALA A 180 -47.71 -12.84 -1.70
CA ALA A 180 -47.33 -12.89 -3.11
C ALA A 180 -48.54 -12.78 -4.06
N ALA A 181 -48.31 -12.45 -5.34
CA ALA A 181 -48.88 -13.17 -6.51
C ALA A 181 -48.47 -12.55 -7.88
N GLN A 182 -47.93 -13.44 -8.73
CA GLN A 182 -48.09 -13.65 -10.18
C GLN A 182 -48.44 -12.53 -11.20
N GLY A 183 -47.76 -12.59 -12.35
CA GLY A 183 -48.40 -12.85 -13.65
C GLY A 183 -48.48 -11.69 -14.67
N GLY A 184 -47.85 -11.84 -15.84
CA GLY A 184 -48.11 -10.95 -16.99
C GLY A 184 -47.09 -11.01 -18.14
N ARG A 185 -47.38 -11.87 -19.13
CA ARG A 185 -46.67 -12.03 -20.43
C ARG A 185 -47.28 -11.08 -21.47
N ARG A 186 -46.46 -10.39 -22.30
CA ARG A 186 -46.82 -10.02 -23.69
C ARG A 186 -45.57 -9.89 -24.59
N GLN A 187 -45.60 -10.63 -25.70
CA GLN A 187 -44.82 -10.40 -26.93
C GLN A 187 -45.67 -9.57 -27.90
N ALA A 188 -45.03 -8.82 -28.80
CA ALA A 188 -45.49 -8.63 -30.17
C ALA A 188 -44.34 -8.12 -31.05
N ALA A 189 -44.14 -8.78 -32.19
CA ALA A 189 -43.30 -8.38 -33.31
C ALA A 189 -44.11 -7.56 -34.33
N SER A 190 -43.46 -6.76 -35.16
CA SER A 190 -43.84 -6.46 -36.57
C SER A 190 -42.77 -5.58 -37.26
N THR A 191 -42.17 -6.09 -38.33
CA THR A 191 -41.59 -5.37 -39.50
C THR A 191 -42.68 -5.27 -40.61
N PRO A 192 -42.48 -4.79 -41.88
CA PRO A 192 -41.28 -4.33 -42.61
C PRO A 192 -41.49 -3.10 -43.58
N ALA A 193 -40.56 -2.94 -44.54
CA ALA A 193 -40.57 -2.16 -45.81
C ALA A 193 -39.87 -0.78 -45.78
N LEU A 194 -39.05 -0.32 -46.75
CA LEU A 194 -38.64 -0.82 -48.08
C LEU A 194 -37.33 -0.09 -48.53
N SER A 195 -36.57 -0.75 -49.43
CA SER A 195 -35.49 -0.38 -50.40
C SER A 195 -35.23 1.11 -50.74
N SER A 196 -34.04 1.56 -51.20
CA SER A 196 -33.33 1.12 -52.43
C SER A 196 -31.90 1.72 -52.63
N ALA A 197 -30.99 0.91 -53.20
CA ALA A 197 -29.87 1.13 -54.17
C ALA A 197 -28.83 2.27 -53.95
N GLY A 198 -27.49 2.12 -54.06
CA GLY A 198 -26.64 1.44 -55.07
C GLY A 198 -26.29 2.43 -56.20
N ALA A 199 -25.05 2.85 -56.48
CA ALA A 199 -23.99 2.11 -57.19
C ALA A 199 -22.68 2.94 -57.37
N SER A 200 -21.70 2.32 -58.03
CA SER A 200 -20.25 2.55 -58.10
C SER A 200 -19.71 3.16 -59.42
N SER A 201 -18.40 3.49 -59.42
CA SER A 201 -17.40 3.53 -60.53
C SER A 201 -17.08 4.84 -61.33
N SER A 202 -15.77 5.04 -61.59
CA SER A 202 -15.04 6.09 -62.39
C SER A 202 -14.91 5.71 -63.90
N PRO A 203 -14.09 6.31 -64.84
CA PRO A 203 -13.12 7.47 -64.91
C PRO A 203 -13.27 8.30 -66.25
N PRO A 204 -12.24 8.80 -67.03
CA PRO A 204 -10.91 9.44 -66.84
C PRO A 204 -10.74 10.83 -67.59
N GLY A 205 -9.57 11.50 -67.49
CA GLY A 205 -9.17 12.60 -68.40
C GLY A 205 -7.86 13.34 -68.04
N VAL A 206 -6.96 13.52 -69.03
CA VAL A 206 -5.57 14.03 -68.96
C VAL A 206 -5.47 15.52 -69.34
N GLY A 207 -4.56 16.30 -68.72
CA GLY A 207 -4.15 17.63 -69.19
C GLY A 207 -3.10 18.33 -68.30
N SER A 208 -2.02 18.80 -68.90
CA SER A 208 -0.73 19.24 -68.29
C SER A 208 -0.68 20.73 -67.88
N GLY A 209 0.14 21.09 -66.87
CA GLY A 209 0.55 22.50 -66.64
C GLY A 209 1.01 22.93 -65.22
N LYS A 210 2.32 22.80 -64.95
CA LYS A 210 3.22 23.56 -64.03
C LYS A 210 2.70 24.20 -62.71
N GLY A 211 3.35 23.83 -61.58
CA GLY A 211 3.82 24.78 -60.56
C GLY A 211 3.47 24.55 -59.08
N SER A 212 4.44 24.05 -58.30
CA SER A 212 4.73 24.38 -56.89
C SER A 212 4.08 23.61 -55.69
N ARG A 213 4.97 23.29 -54.72
CA ARG A 213 4.84 22.76 -53.34
C ARG A 213 4.65 21.25 -53.10
N PRO A 214 5.48 20.59 -52.24
CA PRO A 214 5.26 19.20 -51.84
C PRO A 214 4.10 19.10 -50.85
N GLY A 215 3.06 18.36 -51.25
CA GLY A 215 1.90 18.04 -50.43
C GLY A 215 2.23 16.98 -49.37
N LEU A 216 1.85 17.26 -48.13
CA LEU A 216 1.99 16.38 -46.98
C LEU A 216 0.96 15.24 -47.06
N GLY A 217 1.27 14.20 -47.84
CA GLY A 217 0.47 13.00 -48.01
C GLY A 217 0.91 11.85 -47.09
N THR A 218 0.00 11.43 -46.21
CA THR A 218 -0.08 10.11 -45.56
C THR A 218 1.11 9.63 -44.72
N LEU A 219 1.25 10.18 -43.51
CA LEU A 219 1.94 9.47 -42.42
C LEU A 219 0.93 8.61 -41.65
N ASN A 220 1.28 7.34 -41.42
CA ASN A 220 0.46 6.37 -40.67
C ASN A 220 0.12 6.91 -39.26
N ARG A 221 -1.10 6.66 -38.77
CA ARG A 221 -1.61 7.16 -37.46
C ARG A 221 -0.68 6.80 -36.29
N SER A 222 -0.02 5.66 -36.36
CA SER A 222 0.99 5.20 -35.38
C SER A 222 2.30 6.00 -35.44
N HIS A 223 2.70 6.48 -36.62
CA HIS A 223 3.86 7.32 -36.84
C HIS A 223 3.62 8.76 -36.39
N LEU A 224 2.43 9.32 -36.69
CA LEU A 224 1.97 10.61 -36.17
C LEU A 224 1.88 10.61 -34.63
N GLN A 225 1.41 9.52 -34.04
CA GLN A 225 1.35 9.39 -32.58
C GLN A 225 2.74 9.28 -31.94
N ARG A 226 3.70 8.62 -32.59
CA ARG A 226 5.09 8.52 -32.12
C ARG A 226 5.83 9.86 -32.25
N LEU A 227 5.60 10.60 -33.34
CA LEU A 227 6.11 11.96 -33.54
C LEU A 227 5.51 12.93 -32.51
N ALA A 228 4.21 12.84 -32.23
CA ALA A 228 3.55 13.66 -31.21
C ALA A 228 4.03 13.34 -29.78
N ILE A 229 4.39 12.08 -29.48
CA ILE A 229 5.00 11.69 -28.20
C ILE A 229 6.45 12.18 -28.11
N ALA A 230 7.22 12.13 -29.20
CA ALA A 230 8.58 12.65 -29.24
C ALA A 230 8.61 14.18 -29.08
N GLN A 231 7.71 14.90 -29.79
CA GLN A 231 7.57 16.35 -29.68
C GLN A 231 7.05 16.80 -28.32
N SER A 232 6.11 16.07 -27.71
CA SER A 232 5.62 16.39 -26.35
C SER A 232 6.69 16.17 -25.28
N ARG A 233 7.56 15.17 -25.41
CA ARG A 233 8.72 14.98 -24.52
C ARG A 233 9.75 16.10 -24.63
N VAL A 234 9.98 16.63 -25.84
CA VAL A 234 10.88 17.77 -26.08
C VAL A 234 10.30 19.06 -25.47
N LEU A 235 8.99 19.32 -25.64
CA LEU A 235 8.33 20.51 -25.09
C LEU A 235 8.23 20.49 -23.55
N ILE A 236 8.05 19.31 -22.93
CA ILE A 236 8.05 19.16 -21.46
C ILE A 236 9.46 19.38 -20.88
N ALA A 237 10.51 18.95 -21.60
CA ALA A 237 11.90 19.21 -21.20
C ALA A 237 12.29 20.70 -21.30
N SER A 238 11.55 21.50 -22.08
CA SER A 238 11.78 22.94 -22.27
C SER A 238 10.96 23.85 -21.34
N GLY A 239 10.30 23.31 -20.30
CA GLY A 239 9.63 24.13 -19.28
C GLY A 239 8.29 24.75 -19.70
N VAL A 240 7.64 24.19 -20.73
CA VAL A 240 6.39 24.71 -21.28
C VAL A 240 5.18 24.32 -20.40
N PRO A 241 4.29 25.26 -20.01
CA PRO A 241 3.08 24.95 -19.22
C PRO A 241 2.08 24.07 -20.00
N THR A 242 1.71 22.92 -19.45
CA THR A 242 0.67 22.04 -20.03
C THR A 242 -0.68 22.27 -19.35
N VAL A 243 -1.72 22.58 -20.12
CA VAL A 243 -3.10 22.78 -19.61
C VAL A 243 -3.90 21.48 -19.77
N PRO A 244 -4.41 20.85 -18.69
CA PRO A 244 -5.22 19.64 -18.80
C PRO A 244 -6.63 19.96 -19.31
N VAL A 245 -7.04 19.33 -20.42
CA VAL A 245 -8.44 19.39 -20.89
C VAL A 245 -9.24 18.28 -20.21
N LYS A 246 -10.04 18.61 -19.20
CA LYS A 246 -10.92 17.65 -18.50
C LYS A 246 -12.15 17.31 -19.36
N ASN A 247 -12.44 16.00 -19.48
CA ASN A 247 -13.69 15.37 -19.94
C ASN A 247 -14.25 15.79 -21.31
N LEU A 248 -13.68 15.23 -22.38
CA LEU A 248 -14.25 15.23 -23.74
C LEU A 248 -14.94 13.90 -24.08
N THR A 249 -15.95 13.50 -23.31
CA THR A 249 -16.83 12.36 -23.64
C THR A 249 -18.31 12.75 -23.77
N GLY A 250 -18.65 14.04 -23.70
CA GLY A 250 -19.98 14.55 -24.01
C GLY A 250 -20.02 15.18 -25.41
N SER A 251 -21.08 14.91 -26.16
CA SER A 251 -21.36 15.42 -27.52
C SER A 251 -21.74 16.91 -27.57
N SER A 252 -21.08 17.76 -26.78
CA SER A 252 -21.33 19.20 -26.76
C SER A 252 -20.13 19.96 -27.37
N PRO A 253 -20.33 20.77 -28.43
CA PRO A 253 -19.25 21.42 -29.17
C PRO A 253 -18.55 22.56 -28.40
N VAL A 254 -19.03 22.93 -27.22
CA VAL A 254 -18.59 24.14 -26.51
C VAL A 254 -17.28 23.95 -25.72
N ASN A 255 -17.05 22.76 -25.15
CA ASN A 255 -15.84 22.45 -24.36
C ASN A 255 -14.56 22.21 -25.20
N PRO A 256 -14.61 21.50 -26.36
CA PRO A 256 -13.46 21.43 -27.27
C PRO A 256 -13.11 22.80 -27.85
N ALA A 257 -14.13 23.62 -28.15
CA ALA A 257 -13.94 24.97 -28.65
C ALA A 257 -13.23 25.87 -27.62
N LEU A 258 -13.63 25.81 -26.35
CA LEU A 258 -12.99 26.60 -25.28
C LEU A 258 -11.53 26.18 -25.04
N ALA A 259 -11.22 24.87 -25.03
CA ALA A 259 -9.85 24.38 -24.91
C ALA A 259 -8.99 24.72 -26.15
N GLY A 260 -9.60 24.73 -27.34
CA GLY A 260 -9.00 25.22 -28.57
C GLY A 260 -8.71 26.72 -28.49
N ILE A 261 -9.66 27.53 -28.00
CA ILE A 261 -9.54 28.98 -27.84
C ILE A 261 -8.45 29.31 -26.81
N THR A 262 -8.39 28.63 -25.66
CA THR A 262 -7.29 28.82 -24.69
C THR A 262 -5.93 28.42 -25.27
N GLY A 263 -5.86 27.34 -26.06
CA GLY A 263 -4.64 26.93 -26.76
C GLY A 263 -4.20 27.94 -27.83
N ILE A 264 -5.15 28.52 -28.58
CA ILE A 264 -4.91 29.53 -29.61
C ILE A 264 -4.48 30.86 -28.98
N LEU A 265 -5.14 31.32 -27.92
CA LEU A 265 -4.80 32.56 -27.21
C LEU A 265 -3.41 32.50 -26.57
N MET A 266 -3.06 31.36 -25.98
CA MET A 266 -1.74 31.16 -25.38
C MET A 266 -0.64 30.97 -26.44
N SER A 267 -0.98 30.42 -27.63
CA SER A 267 -0.07 30.35 -28.78
C SER A 267 0.15 31.73 -29.44
N ALA A 268 -0.87 32.58 -29.46
CA ALA A 268 -0.78 33.95 -29.97
C ALA A 268 0.16 34.85 -29.13
N ALA A 269 0.39 34.48 -27.86
CA ALA A 269 1.38 35.11 -26.97
C ALA A 269 2.81 34.55 -27.16
N GLY A 270 3.07 33.71 -28.16
CA GLY A 270 4.38 33.14 -28.45
C GLY A 270 4.80 31.98 -27.52
N LEU A 271 3.90 31.49 -26.67
CA LEU A 271 4.15 30.35 -25.79
C LEU A 271 3.78 29.05 -26.51
N PRO A 272 4.66 28.03 -26.57
CA PRO A 272 4.27 26.71 -27.05
C PRO A 272 3.17 26.17 -26.14
N VAL A 273 2.11 25.55 -26.67
CA VAL A 273 1.07 24.91 -25.83
C VAL A 273 0.88 23.50 -26.31
N CYS A 274 1.21 22.53 -25.47
CA CYS A 274 0.97 21.12 -25.75
C CYS A 274 -0.29 20.65 -25.01
N LEU A 275 -1.40 20.52 -25.74
CA LEU A 275 -2.63 19.92 -25.22
C LEU A 275 -2.44 18.39 -25.17
N THR A 276 -2.08 17.85 -24.00
CA THR A 276 -2.00 16.40 -23.80
C THR A 276 -3.29 15.90 -23.14
N ARG A 277 -3.83 14.77 -23.65
CA ARG A 277 -4.94 14.09 -22.96
C ARG A 277 -4.43 13.51 -21.64
N PRO A 278 -5.19 13.61 -20.55
CA PRO A 278 -4.82 12.96 -19.29
C PRO A 278 -4.66 11.45 -19.52
N PRO A 279 -3.63 10.82 -18.93
CA PRO A 279 -3.39 9.39 -19.07
C PRO A 279 -4.61 8.61 -18.59
N LYS A 280 -5.16 7.76 -19.47
CA LYS A 280 -6.34 6.94 -19.19
C LYS A 280 -5.93 5.73 -18.36
N LEU A 281 -6.68 5.44 -17.29
CA LEU A 281 -6.57 4.20 -16.55
C LEU A 281 -7.04 3.03 -17.44
N VAL A 282 -6.17 2.03 -17.64
CA VAL A 282 -6.46 0.85 -18.47
C VAL A 282 -6.33 -0.39 -17.60
N LEU A 283 -7.43 -0.74 -16.91
CA LEU A 283 -7.48 -1.88 -15.99
C LEU A 283 -7.55 -3.24 -16.71
N HIS A 284 -8.22 -3.28 -17.86
CA HIS A 284 -8.49 -4.51 -18.59
C HIS A 284 -7.82 -4.48 -19.96
N PRO A 285 -7.38 -5.66 -20.46
CA PRO A 285 -6.94 -5.79 -21.83
C PRO A 285 -8.09 -5.50 -22.81
N PRO A 286 -7.79 -5.26 -24.09
CA PRO A 286 -8.78 -5.32 -25.15
C PRO A 286 -9.57 -6.64 -25.11
N PRO A 287 -10.80 -6.69 -25.67
CA PRO A 287 -11.58 -7.92 -25.74
C PRO A 287 -10.78 -9.06 -26.39
N VAL A 288 -10.79 -10.23 -25.77
CA VAL A 288 -10.09 -11.43 -26.23
C VAL A 288 -11.11 -12.52 -26.51
N SER A 289 -11.08 -13.10 -27.70
CA SER A 289 -11.95 -14.22 -28.06
C SER A 289 -11.49 -15.51 -27.37
N LYS A 290 -12.39 -16.48 -27.18
CA LYS A 290 -12.03 -17.76 -26.53
C LYS A 290 -10.96 -18.54 -27.31
N SER A 291 -10.93 -18.43 -28.63
CA SER A 291 -9.95 -19.07 -29.52
C SER A 291 -8.54 -18.50 -29.40
N GLU A 292 -8.41 -17.25 -28.95
CA GLU A 292 -7.11 -16.59 -28.75
C GLU A 292 -6.49 -16.86 -27.37
N ILE A 293 -7.27 -17.47 -26.47
CA ILE A 293 -6.80 -17.87 -25.15
C ILE A 293 -5.95 -19.14 -25.28
N GLN A 294 -4.72 -19.07 -24.80
CA GLN A 294 -3.78 -20.20 -24.86
C GLN A 294 -3.46 -20.73 -23.46
N SER A 295 -3.21 -22.04 -23.37
CA SER A 295 -2.66 -22.66 -22.16
C SER A 295 -1.21 -22.23 -21.93
N ILE A 296 -0.76 -22.29 -20.68
CA ILE A 296 0.60 -21.89 -20.33
C ILE A 296 1.56 -23.06 -20.55
N PRO A 297 2.63 -22.89 -21.35
CA PRO A 297 3.59 -23.95 -21.60
C PRO A 297 4.21 -24.48 -20.29
N GLY A 298 4.22 -25.80 -20.12
CA GLY A 298 4.85 -26.48 -18.98
C GLY A 298 4.11 -26.34 -17.64
N ILE A 299 2.84 -25.92 -17.65
CA ILE A 299 1.96 -25.94 -16.47
C ILE A 299 0.69 -26.71 -16.86
N SER A 300 0.43 -27.84 -16.20
CA SER A 300 -0.81 -28.59 -16.37
C SER A 300 -1.97 -27.88 -15.68
N HIS A 301 -3.17 -28.01 -16.27
CA HIS A 301 -4.42 -27.38 -15.83
C HIS A 301 -4.43 -25.84 -15.98
N SER A 302 -5.63 -25.25 -16.05
CA SER A 302 -5.83 -23.80 -16.19
C SER A 302 -6.47 -23.16 -14.96
N CYS A 303 -6.65 -23.96 -13.90
CA CYS A 303 -7.40 -23.59 -12.71
C CYS A 303 -6.92 -24.40 -11.49
N ARG A 304 -6.71 -23.72 -10.36
CA ARG A 304 -6.58 -24.33 -9.02
C ARG A 304 -7.77 -23.93 -8.15
N LYS A 305 -8.33 -24.88 -7.41
CA LYS A 305 -9.44 -24.66 -6.46
C LYS A 305 -8.97 -25.03 -5.07
N THR A 306 -9.22 -24.16 -4.10
CA THR A 306 -9.03 -24.47 -2.68
C THR A 306 -10.38 -24.83 -2.07
N THR A 307 -10.44 -25.91 -1.30
CA THR A 307 -11.65 -26.33 -0.58
C THR A 307 -11.43 -26.24 0.93
N LYS A 308 -12.51 -26.14 1.71
CA LYS A 308 -12.44 -26.10 3.18
C LYS A 308 -11.67 -27.29 3.81
N LYS A 309 -11.50 -28.41 3.10
CA LYS A 309 -10.86 -29.64 3.61
C LYS A 309 -9.34 -29.54 3.83
N GLN A 310 -8.67 -28.46 3.41
CA GLN A 310 -7.21 -28.33 3.53
C GLN A 310 -6.74 -27.69 4.85
N ALA A 311 -7.59 -27.50 5.85
CA ALA A 311 -7.13 -27.20 7.21
C ALA A 311 -6.49 -28.48 7.79
N LYS A 312 -5.19 -28.67 7.55
CA LYS A 312 -4.41 -29.71 8.25
C LYS A 312 -4.59 -29.50 9.76
N LYS A 313 -4.80 -30.59 10.50
CA LYS A 313 -4.86 -30.58 11.96
C LYS A 313 -3.62 -29.82 12.47
N GLY A 314 -3.86 -28.73 13.22
CA GLY A 314 -2.78 -27.87 13.69
C GLY A 314 -1.76 -28.67 14.48
N LYS A 315 -0.47 -28.36 14.30
CA LYS A 315 0.59 -29.01 15.09
C LYS A 315 0.64 -28.39 16.47
N THR A 316 0.88 -29.22 17.48
CA THR A 316 1.00 -28.76 18.86
C THR A 316 2.22 -27.82 18.97
N PRO A 317 2.15 -26.77 19.80
CA PRO A 317 3.30 -25.88 20.03
C PRO A 317 4.52 -26.67 20.48
N GLU A 318 4.35 -27.71 21.29
CA GLU A 318 5.41 -28.54 21.84
C GLU A 318 6.20 -29.26 20.73
N GLU A 319 5.52 -29.84 19.74
CA GLU A 319 6.15 -30.48 18.58
C GLU A 319 6.97 -29.48 17.74
N VAL A 320 6.39 -28.30 17.49
CA VAL A 320 7.03 -27.25 16.69
C VAL A 320 8.26 -26.72 17.41
N LEU A 321 8.15 -26.44 18.70
CA LEU A 321 9.24 -25.91 19.49
C LEU A 321 10.38 -26.93 19.61
N LYS A 322 10.07 -28.21 19.88
CA LYS A 322 11.08 -29.27 19.96
C LYS A 322 11.86 -29.43 18.65
N LYS A 323 11.22 -29.17 17.51
CA LYS A 323 11.85 -29.30 16.19
C LYS A 323 12.78 -28.13 15.84
N TYR A 324 12.44 -26.91 16.26
CA TYR A 324 13.10 -25.70 15.77
C TYR A 324 13.91 -24.93 16.82
N LEU A 325 13.80 -25.31 18.09
CA LEU A 325 14.50 -24.64 19.19
C LEU A 325 15.49 -25.58 19.87
N GLN A 326 16.60 -24.98 20.30
CA GLN A 326 17.53 -25.55 21.25
C GLN A 326 17.34 -24.86 22.60
N LYS A 327 17.19 -25.64 23.68
CA LYS A 327 17.07 -25.10 25.04
C LYS A 327 18.38 -24.45 25.47
N VAL A 328 18.31 -23.25 26.04
CA VAL A 328 19.47 -22.50 26.55
C VAL A 328 19.54 -22.66 28.07
N ARG A 329 20.70 -23.08 28.59
CA ARG A 329 20.92 -23.24 30.05
C ARG A 329 21.33 -21.93 30.73
N HIS A 330 22.17 -21.15 30.06
CA HIS A 330 22.64 -19.86 30.53
C HIS A 330 22.18 -18.80 29.53
N PRO A 331 21.01 -18.17 29.76
CA PRO A 331 20.52 -17.13 28.89
C PRO A 331 21.50 -15.95 28.85
N PRO A 332 21.71 -15.32 27.67
CA PRO A 332 22.49 -14.08 27.59
C PRO A 332 21.80 -12.97 28.39
N ASP A 333 22.56 -11.98 28.85
CA ASP A 333 22.03 -10.78 29.52
C ASP A 333 21.46 -9.80 28.49
N GLU A 334 20.42 -10.27 27.79
CA GLU A 334 19.68 -9.54 26.77
C GLU A 334 18.18 -9.60 27.09
N ASP A 335 17.43 -8.63 26.58
CA ASP A 335 15.97 -8.61 26.72
C ASP A 335 15.30 -9.47 25.64
N CYS A 336 14.30 -10.26 26.03
CA CYS A 336 13.44 -10.97 25.11
C CYS A 336 12.60 -9.97 24.31
N THR A 337 12.80 -9.87 22.98
CA THR A 337 12.11 -8.87 22.16
C THR A 337 10.59 -9.06 22.04
N ILE A 338 10.03 -10.15 22.58
CA ILE A 338 8.58 -10.42 22.56
C ILE A 338 7.89 -9.81 23.79
N CYS A 339 8.46 -10.03 24.99
CA CYS A 339 7.87 -9.54 26.25
C CYS A 339 8.68 -8.44 26.93
N MET A 340 9.80 -8.02 26.33
CA MET A 340 10.74 -7.00 26.81
C MET A 340 11.24 -7.21 28.25
N GLU A 341 11.23 -8.46 28.72
CA GLU A 341 11.84 -8.86 29.99
C GLU A 341 13.20 -9.49 29.72
N ARG A 342 14.11 -9.40 30.70
CA ARG A 342 15.41 -10.07 30.63
C ARG A 342 15.22 -11.55 30.39
N LEU A 343 16.03 -12.14 29.52
CA LEU A 343 16.01 -13.59 29.28
C LEU A 343 16.39 -14.39 30.54
N SER A 344 17.08 -13.78 31.50
CA SER A 344 17.36 -14.37 32.81
C SER A 344 16.18 -14.31 33.79
N ALA A 345 15.15 -13.50 33.50
CA ALA A 345 13.94 -13.39 34.29
C ALA A 345 12.78 -14.20 33.66
N PRO A 346 11.70 -14.50 34.41
CA PRO A 346 10.52 -15.13 33.83
C PRO A 346 9.85 -14.27 32.75
N SER A 347 9.24 -14.93 31.76
CA SER A 347 8.39 -14.29 30.75
C SER A 347 7.29 -13.41 31.36
N GLY A 348 7.16 -12.18 30.86
CA GLY A 348 6.09 -11.24 31.26
C GLY A 348 4.72 -11.47 30.60
N TYR A 349 4.57 -12.55 29.81
CA TYR A 349 3.30 -12.86 29.14
C TYR A 349 2.30 -13.50 30.12
N LYS A 350 1.05 -13.01 30.15
CA LYS A 350 -0.01 -13.47 31.07
C LYS A 350 -1.29 -13.97 30.39
N GLY A 351 -1.19 -14.40 29.12
CA GLY A 351 -2.32 -15.01 28.41
C GLY A 351 -2.69 -16.42 28.93
N PRO A 352 -3.68 -17.09 28.32
CA PRO A 352 -4.07 -18.46 28.67
C PRO A 352 -2.83 -19.36 28.71
N GLN A 353 -2.52 -19.90 29.90
CA GLN A 353 -1.22 -20.49 30.24
C GLN A 353 -0.77 -21.53 29.21
N PRO A 354 0.29 -21.27 28.41
CA PRO A 354 1.09 -22.32 27.80
C PRO A 354 1.51 -23.35 28.85
N ALA A 355 1.54 -24.64 28.52
CA ALA A 355 2.03 -25.69 29.43
C ALA A 355 3.55 -25.61 29.73
N VAL A 356 4.22 -24.53 29.30
CA VAL A 356 5.66 -24.34 29.38
C VAL A 356 6.00 -23.30 30.44
N LYS A 357 6.97 -23.63 31.30
CA LYS A 357 7.39 -22.74 32.39
C LYS A 357 7.94 -21.40 31.85
N PRO A 358 7.63 -20.26 32.51
CA PRO A 358 7.93 -18.92 32.01
C PRO A 358 9.42 -18.56 32.02
N ASP A 359 10.24 -19.25 32.80
CA ASP A 359 11.69 -19.11 32.94
C ASP A 359 12.49 -19.83 31.85
N LEU A 360 11.86 -20.68 31.04
CA LEU A 360 12.56 -21.43 30.01
C LEU A 360 12.90 -20.56 28.80
N VAL A 361 14.18 -20.59 28.40
CA VAL A 361 14.72 -19.86 27.24
C VAL A 361 15.17 -20.82 26.14
N GLY A 362 14.95 -20.40 24.90
CA GLY A 362 15.21 -21.19 23.71
C GLY A 362 15.83 -20.36 22.61
N LYS A 363 16.74 -21.00 21.87
CA LYS A 363 17.46 -20.45 20.74
C LYS A 363 16.93 -21.09 19.46
N LEU A 364 16.58 -20.27 18.48
CA LEU A 364 16.14 -20.75 17.17
C LEU A 364 17.34 -21.28 16.36
N VAL A 365 17.26 -22.52 15.87
CA VAL A 365 18.46 -23.25 15.38
C VAL A 365 19.12 -22.70 14.12
N LYS A 366 18.39 -22.03 13.22
CA LYS A 366 18.96 -21.46 11.97
C LYS A 366 19.51 -20.05 12.16
N CYS A 367 18.81 -19.21 12.91
CA CYS A 367 19.11 -17.77 13.02
C CYS A 367 19.69 -17.35 14.37
N SER A 368 19.81 -18.28 15.33
CA SER A 368 20.43 -18.07 16.65
C SER A 368 19.77 -17.04 17.58
N HIS A 369 18.69 -16.35 17.18
CA HIS A 369 17.92 -15.49 18.08
C HIS A 369 17.29 -16.26 19.25
N VAL A 370 17.25 -15.61 20.42
CA VAL A 370 16.91 -16.20 21.71
C VAL A 370 15.65 -15.55 22.29
N PHE A 371 14.73 -16.37 22.83
CA PHE A 371 13.47 -15.91 23.41
C PHE A 371 13.05 -16.81 24.58
N HIS A 372 12.17 -16.31 25.45
CA HIS A 372 11.39 -17.19 26.33
C HIS A 372 10.56 -18.17 25.49
N LEU A 373 10.60 -19.47 25.81
CA LEU A 373 9.76 -20.48 25.16
C LEU A 373 8.29 -20.13 25.33
N HIS A 374 7.93 -19.65 26.52
CA HIS A 374 6.57 -19.22 26.85
C HIS A 374 6.07 -18.12 25.87
N CYS A 375 6.92 -17.15 25.54
CA CYS A 375 6.60 -16.12 24.54
C CYS A 375 6.44 -16.70 23.13
N LEU A 376 7.29 -17.65 22.72
CA LEU A 376 7.17 -18.29 21.40
C LEU A 376 5.93 -19.17 21.27
N VAL A 377 5.54 -19.88 22.34
CA VAL A 377 4.28 -20.65 22.37
C VAL A 377 3.09 -19.72 22.25
N ALA A 378 3.06 -18.63 23.01
CA ALA A 378 2.01 -17.62 22.91
C ALA A 378 1.91 -17.03 21.49
N MET A 379 3.04 -16.65 20.90
CA MET A 379 3.12 -16.15 19.53
C MET A 379 2.60 -17.18 18.51
N TYR A 380 3.00 -18.45 18.63
CA TYR A 380 2.54 -19.52 17.75
C TYR A 380 1.04 -19.81 17.93
N ASN A 381 0.55 -19.79 19.18
CA ASN A 381 -0.86 -20.01 19.51
C ASN A 381 -1.80 -18.89 19.02
N ASN A 382 -1.28 -17.68 18.84
CA ASN A 382 -2.02 -16.58 18.23
C ASN A 382 -1.92 -16.57 16.70
N GLY A 383 -1.07 -17.43 16.12
CA GLY A 383 -0.90 -17.59 14.69
C GLY A 383 -1.81 -18.66 14.07
N ASN A 384 -1.48 -19.04 12.84
CA ASN A 384 -2.20 -20.03 12.03
C ASN A 384 -2.01 -21.50 12.47
N LYS A 385 -1.07 -21.78 13.39
CA LYS A 385 -0.73 -23.11 13.93
C LYS A 385 -0.47 -24.18 12.88
N ASP A 386 0.13 -23.79 11.76
CA ASP A 386 0.39 -24.66 10.61
C ASP A 386 1.66 -25.52 10.74
N GLY A 387 2.33 -25.45 11.89
CA GLY A 387 3.60 -26.13 12.10
C GLY A 387 4.83 -25.37 11.57
N SER A 388 4.64 -24.14 11.10
CA SER A 388 5.71 -23.20 10.79
C SER A 388 5.92 -22.20 11.93
N LEU A 389 7.13 -21.66 12.02
CA LEU A 389 7.48 -20.61 12.98
C LEU A 389 8.30 -19.54 12.27
N GLN A 390 7.89 -18.28 12.43
CA GLN A 390 8.64 -17.14 11.90
C GLN A 390 9.37 -16.44 13.04
N CYS A 391 10.68 -16.25 12.93
CA CYS A 391 11.45 -15.52 13.92
C CYS A 391 10.96 -14.06 13.99
N PRO A 392 10.55 -13.54 15.17
CA PRO A 392 10.05 -12.17 15.27
C PRO A 392 11.14 -11.11 14.99
N THR A 393 12.41 -11.42 15.28
CA THR A 393 13.55 -10.51 15.08
C THR A 393 13.96 -10.41 13.61
N CYS A 394 14.28 -11.53 12.96
CA CYS A 394 14.88 -11.53 11.61
C CYS A 394 13.96 -12.10 10.51
N LYS A 395 12.75 -12.53 10.86
CA LYS A 395 11.75 -13.07 9.92
C LYS A 395 12.11 -14.40 9.24
N THR A 396 13.22 -15.06 9.60
CA THR A 396 13.54 -16.43 9.15
C THR A 396 12.38 -17.38 9.42
N ILE A 397 12.00 -18.16 8.40
CA ILE A 397 10.91 -19.12 8.46
C ILE A 397 11.46 -20.53 8.75
N TYR A 398 10.83 -21.19 9.72
CA TYR A 398 11.05 -22.58 10.08
C TYR A 398 9.82 -23.39 9.68
N GLY A 399 10.03 -24.53 9.01
CA GLY A 399 8.93 -25.31 8.42
C GLY A 399 8.39 -24.70 7.13
N VAL A 400 7.19 -25.13 6.73
CA VAL A 400 6.50 -24.65 5.54
C VAL A 400 5.39 -23.70 5.96
N LYS A 401 5.60 -22.40 5.70
CA LYS A 401 4.61 -21.37 6.00
C LYS A 401 3.38 -21.53 5.10
N THR A 402 2.22 -21.45 5.71
CA THR A 402 0.91 -21.37 5.06
C THR A 402 0.17 -20.14 5.57
N GLY A 403 -0.92 -19.76 4.92
CA GLY A 403 -1.73 -18.61 5.31
C GLY A 403 -3.18 -18.96 5.59
N THR A 404 -3.98 -17.91 5.74
CA THR A 404 -5.40 -17.98 6.10
C THR A 404 -6.31 -17.56 4.94
N GLN A 405 -5.85 -17.65 3.69
CA GLN A 405 -6.66 -17.37 2.51
C GLN A 405 -7.98 -18.17 2.52
N PRO A 406 -9.15 -17.55 2.35
CA PRO A 406 -10.41 -18.28 2.25
C PRO A 406 -10.49 -19.18 1.00
N PRO A 407 -11.39 -20.18 0.98
CA PRO A 407 -11.62 -21.02 -0.20
C PRO A 407 -11.99 -20.19 -1.43
N GLY A 408 -11.47 -20.57 -2.60
CA GLY A 408 -11.75 -19.87 -3.84
C GLY A 408 -11.17 -20.56 -5.06
N LYS A 409 -11.10 -19.82 -6.16
CA LYS A 409 -10.58 -20.28 -7.45
C LYS A 409 -9.49 -19.34 -7.95
N MET A 410 -8.42 -19.91 -8.47
CA MET A 410 -7.37 -19.23 -9.22
C MET A 410 -7.35 -19.81 -10.64
N GLU A 411 -7.64 -19.00 -11.63
CA GLU A 411 -7.53 -19.37 -13.05
C GLU A 411 -6.38 -18.62 -13.71
N TYR A 412 -5.81 -19.21 -14.76
CA TYR A 412 -4.71 -18.58 -15.48
C TYR A 412 -4.64 -19.07 -16.93
N HIS A 413 -4.25 -18.17 -17.83
CA HIS A 413 -4.09 -18.45 -19.26
C HIS A 413 -3.36 -17.28 -19.95
N ILE A 414 -2.93 -17.49 -21.20
CA ILE A 414 -2.27 -16.47 -22.01
C ILE A 414 -3.31 -15.74 -22.87
N ILE A 415 -3.15 -14.42 -22.99
CA ILE A 415 -3.90 -13.54 -23.90
C ILE A 415 -2.96 -12.91 -24.94
N PRO A 416 -3.43 -12.61 -26.17
CA PRO A 416 -2.59 -12.22 -27.32
C PRO A 416 -2.16 -10.74 -27.29
N HIS A 417 -2.01 -10.15 -26.11
CA HIS A 417 -1.64 -8.75 -25.96
C HIS A 417 -0.35 -8.64 -25.15
N ALA A 418 0.47 -7.65 -25.50
CA ALA A 418 1.70 -7.33 -24.78
C ALA A 418 1.42 -6.30 -23.68
N LEU A 419 2.11 -6.44 -22.54
CA LEU A 419 2.11 -5.42 -21.48
C LEU A 419 3.06 -4.27 -21.86
N PRO A 420 2.77 -3.02 -21.39
CA PRO A 420 3.74 -1.93 -21.50
C PRO A 420 5.11 -2.33 -20.91
N GLY A 421 6.18 -2.13 -21.68
CA GLY A 421 7.54 -2.55 -21.29
C GLY A 421 7.92 -3.98 -21.69
N HIS A 422 6.99 -4.76 -22.25
CA HIS A 422 7.20 -6.17 -22.63
C HIS A 422 6.66 -6.46 -24.05
N ALA A 423 7.11 -5.68 -25.04
CA ALA A 423 6.56 -5.71 -26.41
C ALA A 423 6.80 -7.03 -27.17
N ASN A 424 7.77 -7.84 -26.73
CA ASN A 424 8.19 -9.07 -27.38
C ASN A 424 7.50 -10.34 -26.84
N CYS A 425 6.58 -10.21 -25.89
CA CYS A 425 5.84 -11.37 -25.37
C CYS A 425 4.35 -11.06 -25.18
N LYS A 426 3.57 -12.15 -25.11
CA LYS A 426 2.15 -12.12 -24.73
C LYS A 426 2.01 -11.85 -23.23
N THR A 427 0.77 -11.91 -22.72
CA THR A 427 0.47 -11.71 -21.29
C THR A 427 -0.14 -12.96 -20.69
N ILE A 428 0.35 -13.37 -19.54
CA ILE A 428 -0.32 -14.30 -18.64
C ILE A 428 -1.35 -13.50 -17.82
N ARG A 429 -2.63 -13.84 -17.98
CA ARG A 429 -3.72 -13.31 -17.16
C ARG A 429 -4.04 -14.30 -16.05
N ILE A 430 -3.99 -13.83 -14.81
CA ILE A 430 -4.38 -14.57 -13.60
C ILE A 430 -5.71 -13.99 -13.11
N ILE A 431 -6.66 -14.86 -12.76
CA ILE A 431 -7.99 -14.47 -12.28
C ILE A 431 -8.24 -15.17 -10.95
N TYR A 432 -8.30 -14.38 -9.89
CA TYR A 432 -8.72 -14.88 -8.59
C TYR A 432 -10.21 -14.64 -8.41
N ASN A 433 -10.92 -15.61 -7.83
CA ASN A 433 -12.31 -15.49 -7.45
C ASN A 433 -12.53 -16.11 -6.07
N ILE A 434 -12.73 -15.28 -5.06
CA ILE A 434 -13.04 -15.68 -3.69
C ILE A 434 -14.45 -15.16 -3.36
N PRO A 435 -15.43 -16.04 -3.10
CA PRO A 435 -16.75 -15.60 -2.67
C PRO A 435 -16.74 -15.12 -1.21
N PRO A 436 -17.70 -14.26 -0.80
CA PRO A 436 -17.92 -13.97 0.61
C PRO A 436 -18.31 -15.25 1.37
N GLY A 437 -18.11 -15.25 2.68
CA GLY A 437 -18.35 -16.45 3.48
C GLY A 437 -18.32 -16.20 4.97
N VAL A 438 -18.09 -17.27 5.73
CA VAL A 438 -17.98 -17.25 7.19
C VAL A 438 -16.55 -17.56 7.59
N GLN A 439 -16.04 -16.81 8.55
CA GLN A 439 -14.70 -16.96 9.10
C GLN A 439 -14.56 -18.28 9.84
N GLY A 440 -13.62 -19.12 9.38
CA GLY A 440 -13.13 -20.29 10.13
C GLY A 440 -12.33 -19.94 11.41
N PRO A 441 -11.96 -20.96 12.20
CA PRO A 441 -11.21 -20.80 13.46
C PRO A 441 -9.84 -20.11 13.31
N GLU A 442 -9.25 -20.14 12.12
CA GLU A 442 -7.96 -19.52 11.82
C GLU A 442 -8.02 -18.02 11.53
N HIS A 443 -9.22 -17.45 11.40
CA HIS A 443 -9.43 -16.04 11.05
C HIS A 443 -9.66 -15.18 12.30
N PRO A 444 -9.56 -13.84 12.18
CA PRO A 444 -9.64 -12.93 13.32
C PRO A 444 -10.92 -13.05 14.16
N ASN A 445 -12.09 -13.26 13.51
CA ASN A 445 -13.39 -13.33 14.17
C ASN A 445 -14.13 -14.62 13.76
N PRO A 446 -13.77 -15.79 14.31
CA PRO A 446 -14.41 -17.06 13.95
C PRO A 446 -15.93 -17.02 14.08
N GLY A 447 -16.63 -17.57 13.09
CA GLY A 447 -18.10 -17.58 13.01
C GLY A 447 -18.73 -16.30 12.45
N LYS A 448 -18.00 -15.19 12.36
CA LYS A 448 -18.49 -13.95 11.73
C LYS A 448 -18.43 -14.05 10.20
N SER A 449 -19.35 -13.40 9.51
CA SER A 449 -19.26 -13.25 8.05
C SER A 449 -18.06 -12.39 7.64
N PHE A 450 -17.49 -12.65 6.47
CA PHE A 450 -16.54 -11.76 5.80
C PHE A 450 -17.01 -11.37 4.40
N THR A 451 -16.64 -10.18 3.94
CA THR A 451 -16.94 -9.68 2.59
C THR A 451 -15.78 -9.95 1.62
N ALA A 452 -16.05 -10.00 0.32
CA ALA A 452 -15.03 -10.21 -0.71
C ALA A 452 -15.20 -9.20 -1.85
N ARG A 453 -14.67 -7.98 -1.66
CA ARG A 453 -14.83 -6.87 -2.62
C ARG A 453 -13.91 -7.02 -3.84
N GLY A 454 -14.45 -6.63 -5.00
CA GLY A 454 -13.69 -6.50 -6.25
C GLY A 454 -13.28 -7.83 -6.90
N PHE A 455 -13.92 -8.94 -6.53
CA PHE A 455 -13.74 -10.22 -7.23
C PHE A 455 -14.72 -10.35 -8.41
N PRO A 456 -14.32 -10.99 -9.53
CA PRO A 456 -13.00 -11.57 -9.77
C PRO A 456 -11.89 -10.51 -9.94
N ARG A 457 -10.72 -10.77 -9.34
CA ARG A 457 -9.54 -9.90 -9.44
C ARG A 457 -8.67 -10.37 -10.59
N HIS A 458 -8.44 -9.49 -11.55
CA HIS A 458 -7.57 -9.74 -12.70
C HIS A 458 -6.16 -9.21 -12.44
N CYS A 459 -5.17 -10.04 -12.72
CA CYS A 459 -3.76 -9.70 -12.59
C CYS A 459 -2.98 -10.14 -13.82
N TYR A 460 -1.85 -9.48 -14.08
CA TYR A 460 -1.10 -9.67 -15.31
C TYR A 460 0.39 -9.89 -15.04
N LEU A 461 0.99 -10.83 -15.79
CA LEU A 461 2.43 -11.04 -15.89
C LEU A 461 2.81 -11.11 -17.38
N PRO A 462 4.00 -10.68 -17.79
CA PRO A 462 4.50 -10.97 -19.14
C PRO A 462 4.69 -12.48 -19.32
N ASP A 463 4.36 -13.02 -20.49
CA ASP A 463 4.65 -14.41 -20.86
C ASP A 463 6.13 -14.59 -21.27
N SER A 464 7.03 -14.20 -20.37
CA SER A 464 8.46 -14.44 -20.46
C SER A 464 8.85 -15.62 -19.57
N GLU A 465 10.10 -16.08 -19.68
CA GLU A 465 10.63 -17.11 -18.79
C GLU A 465 10.50 -16.72 -17.31
N LYS A 466 10.91 -15.49 -16.98
CA LYS A 466 10.79 -14.93 -15.62
C LYS A 466 9.33 -14.79 -15.17
N GLY A 467 8.43 -14.38 -16.07
CA GLY A 467 7.00 -14.30 -15.77
C GLY A 467 6.37 -15.67 -15.50
N ARG A 468 6.71 -16.70 -16.29
CA ARG A 468 6.28 -18.08 -16.05
C ARG A 468 6.85 -18.65 -14.75
N LYS A 469 8.09 -18.29 -14.39
CA LYS A 469 8.69 -18.63 -13.09
C LYS A 469 7.91 -18.02 -11.93
N VAL A 470 7.59 -16.71 -12.00
CA VAL A 470 6.75 -16.03 -11.00
C VAL A 470 5.39 -16.72 -10.89
N LEU A 471 4.74 -17.06 -12.01
CA LEU A 471 3.48 -17.77 -11.97
C LEU A 471 3.59 -19.10 -11.23
N LYS A 472 4.59 -19.93 -11.52
CA LYS A 472 4.77 -21.23 -10.83
C LYS A 472 4.87 -21.06 -9.31
N LEU A 473 5.59 -20.03 -8.84
CA LEU A 473 5.69 -19.72 -7.42
C LEU A 473 4.38 -19.15 -6.84
N LEU A 474 3.62 -18.37 -7.61
CA LEU A 474 2.28 -17.91 -7.22
C LEU A 474 1.27 -19.07 -7.09
N LEU A 475 1.41 -20.13 -7.89
CA LEU A 475 0.60 -21.34 -7.73
C LEU A 475 0.89 -21.98 -6.37
N VAL A 476 2.16 -22.18 -6.03
CA VAL A 476 2.56 -22.67 -4.69
C VAL A 476 2.05 -21.74 -3.58
N ALA A 477 2.15 -20.42 -3.77
CA ALA A 477 1.63 -19.44 -2.82
C ALA A 477 0.12 -19.59 -2.60
N TRP A 478 -0.63 -19.80 -3.68
CA TRP A 478 -2.07 -20.02 -3.65
C TRP A 478 -2.44 -21.31 -2.89
N ASP A 479 -1.74 -22.41 -3.16
CA ASP A 479 -1.99 -23.69 -2.48
C ASP A 479 -1.58 -23.66 -1.02
N ARG A 480 -0.54 -22.87 -0.70
CA ARG A 480 -0.16 -22.54 0.68
C ARG A 480 -1.05 -21.46 1.31
N ARG A 481 -2.12 -21.01 0.66
CA ARG A 481 -3.08 -20.03 1.19
C ARG A 481 -2.47 -18.66 1.53
N LEU A 482 -1.46 -18.21 0.79
CA LEU A 482 -0.65 -17.02 1.09
C LEU A 482 -0.98 -15.79 0.24
N ILE A 483 -1.77 -15.88 -0.82
CA ILE A 483 -2.07 -14.72 -1.69
C ILE A 483 -2.99 -13.71 -1.00
N PHE A 484 -4.01 -14.20 -0.30
CA PHE A 484 -4.98 -13.39 0.41
C PHE A 484 -5.08 -13.76 1.89
N ALA A 485 -5.69 -12.88 2.68
CA ALA A 485 -6.10 -13.12 4.06
C ALA A 485 -7.43 -12.41 4.34
N ILE A 486 -8.01 -12.65 5.51
CA ILE A 486 -9.11 -11.83 6.03
C ILE A 486 -8.53 -10.80 7.00
N GLY A 487 -8.87 -9.54 6.82
CA GLY A 487 -8.41 -8.46 7.67
C GLY A 487 -9.12 -7.15 7.38
N THR A 488 -8.44 -6.04 7.62
CA THR A 488 -8.92 -4.69 7.35
C THR A 488 -8.32 -4.17 6.04
N SER A 489 -9.18 -3.70 5.14
CA SER A 489 -8.78 -3.12 3.86
C SER A 489 -8.02 -1.81 4.07
N SER A 490 -6.80 -1.70 3.52
CA SER A 490 -6.01 -0.48 3.58
C SER A 490 -6.60 0.67 2.73
N THR A 491 -7.39 0.36 1.70
CA THR A 491 -7.96 1.36 0.80
C THR A 491 -9.32 1.87 1.25
N THR A 492 -10.12 1.03 1.93
CA THR A 492 -11.50 1.36 2.32
C THR A 492 -11.72 1.39 3.83
N GLY A 493 -10.78 0.86 4.64
CA GLY A 493 -10.96 0.69 6.09
C GLY A 493 -11.97 -0.39 6.49
N GLU A 494 -12.56 -1.12 5.53
CA GLU A 494 -13.53 -2.20 5.81
C GLU A 494 -12.82 -3.37 6.51
N SER A 495 -13.25 -3.68 7.74
CA SER A 495 -12.82 -4.87 8.48
C SER A 495 -13.59 -6.12 8.06
N ASP A 496 -13.07 -7.29 8.42
CA ASP A 496 -13.67 -8.59 8.07
C ASP A 496 -13.85 -8.74 6.55
N THR A 497 -12.85 -8.35 5.77
CA THR A 497 -12.88 -8.44 4.30
C THR A 497 -11.64 -9.13 3.74
N VAL A 498 -11.75 -9.68 2.53
CA VAL A 498 -10.64 -10.32 1.82
C VAL A 498 -9.64 -9.27 1.31
N ILE A 499 -8.42 -9.34 1.82
CA ILE A 499 -7.31 -8.44 1.50
C ILE A 499 -6.13 -9.17 0.85
N TRP A 500 -5.31 -8.44 0.11
CA TRP A 500 -4.01 -8.94 -0.38
C TRP A 500 -3.07 -9.21 0.80
N ASN A 501 -2.21 -10.21 0.70
CA ASN A 501 -1.31 -10.63 1.77
C ASN A 501 0.17 -10.60 1.34
N GLU A 502 0.75 -9.39 1.33
CA GLU A 502 2.19 -9.15 1.15
C GLU A 502 2.85 -9.57 -0.18
N ILE A 503 2.10 -10.15 -1.12
CA ILE A 503 2.58 -10.51 -2.45
C ILE A 503 1.88 -9.60 -3.47
N HIS A 504 2.61 -8.63 -4.00
CA HIS A 504 2.05 -7.63 -4.89
C HIS A 504 1.68 -8.22 -6.24
N HIS A 505 0.54 -7.77 -6.76
CA HIS A 505 0.05 -8.13 -8.09
C HIS A 505 -0.17 -6.87 -8.93
N LYS A 506 0.08 -6.99 -10.23
CA LYS A 506 -0.25 -5.94 -11.19
C LYS A 506 -1.68 -6.12 -11.68
N THR A 507 -2.58 -5.25 -11.20
CA THR A 507 -4.02 -5.27 -11.47
C THR A 507 -4.45 -4.32 -12.58
N GLU A 508 -3.56 -3.44 -13.05
CA GLU A 508 -3.77 -2.65 -14.27
C GLU A 508 -3.03 -3.26 -15.45
N PHE A 509 -3.70 -3.36 -16.61
CA PHE A 509 -3.13 -3.94 -17.81
C PHE A 509 -2.23 -2.97 -18.59
N GLY A 510 -2.77 -1.79 -18.92
CA GLY A 510 -2.18 -0.88 -19.92
C GLY A 510 -1.70 0.47 -19.37
N SER A 511 -1.82 0.70 -18.07
CA SER A 511 -1.37 1.90 -17.37
C SER A 511 -0.68 1.53 -16.07
N ASN A 512 -0.06 2.51 -15.41
CA ASN A 512 0.47 2.37 -14.05
C ASN A 512 0.06 3.57 -13.17
N LEU A 513 -1.20 4.03 -13.31
CA LEU A 513 -1.63 5.29 -12.70
C LEU A 513 -1.80 5.16 -11.17
N THR A 514 -2.24 3.99 -10.69
CA THR A 514 -2.36 3.71 -9.25
C THR A 514 -1.10 3.08 -8.64
N GLY A 515 -0.04 2.87 -9.44
CA GLY A 515 1.18 2.16 -9.01
C GLY A 515 1.09 0.62 -9.10
N HIS A 516 -0.09 0.07 -9.42
CA HIS A 516 -0.34 -1.37 -9.54
C HIS A 516 -0.38 -1.87 -11.00
N GLY A 517 0.34 -1.21 -11.90
CA GLY A 517 0.31 -1.51 -13.33
C GLY A 517 1.68 -1.50 -14.01
N TYR A 518 1.66 -1.37 -15.34
CA TYR A 518 2.83 -1.42 -16.21
C TYR A 518 2.99 -0.11 -17.02
N PRO A 519 4.22 0.30 -17.40
CA PRO A 519 5.48 -0.42 -17.25
C PRO A 519 6.06 -0.36 -15.83
N ASP A 520 6.69 -1.45 -15.42
CA ASP A 520 7.45 -1.55 -14.17
C ASP A 520 8.56 -2.60 -14.36
N ILE A 521 9.79 -2.12 -14.53
CA ILE A 521 10.94 -2.98 -14.84
C ILE A 521 11.41 -3.81 -13.63
N ASN A 522 11.11 -3.35 -12.41
CA ASN A 522 11.58 -3.98 -11.17
C ASN A 522 10.56 -4.97 -10.60
N TYR A 523 9.31 -4.93 -11.06
CA TYR A 523 8.22 -5.72 -10.48
C TYR A 523 8.53 -7.22 -10.39
N LEU A 524 9.06 -7.83 -11.45
CA LEU A 524 9.33 -9.28 -11.43
C LEU A 524 10.41 -9.67 -10.42
N ASP A 525 11.39 -8.81 -10.13
CA ASP A 525 12.37 -9.06 -9.07
C ASP A 525 11.76 -8.84 -7.69
N ASN A 526 10.97 -7.78 -7.53
CA ASN A 526 10.31 -7.45 -6.29
C ASN A 526 9.37 -8.58 -5.84
N VAL A 527 8.51 -9.07 -6.74
CA VAL A 527 7.55 -10.14 -6.41
C VAL A 527 8.26 -11.47 -6.12
N LEU A 528 9.40 -11.76 -6.76
CA LEU A 528 10.23 -12.93 -6.41
C LEU A 528 10.80 -12.80 -5.00
N ALA A 529 11.28 -11.62 -4.63
CA ALA A 529 11.77 -11.36 -3.27
C ALA A 529 10.64 -11.44 -2.22
N GLU A 530 9.44 -10.96 -2.54
CA GLU A 530 8.26 -11.07 -1.68
C GLU A 530 7.83 -12.53 -1.48
N LEU A 531 7.78 -13.32 -2.56
CA LEU A 531 7.52 -14.75 -2.49
C LEU A 531 8.57 -15.47 -1.62
N ALA A 532 9.85 -15.16 -1.81
CA ALA A 532 10.93 -15.72 -0.99
C ALA A 532 10.79 -15.32 0.49
N ALA A 533 10.38 -14.08 0.78
CA ALA A 533 10.10 -13.62 2.14
C ALA A 533 8.91 -14.34 2.79
N GLN A 534 7.99 -14.90 2.00
CA GLN A 534 6.92 -15.81 2.46
C GLN A 534 7.36 -17.28 2.51
N GLY A 535 8.64 -17.59 2.25
CA GLY A 535 9.16 -18.96 2.26
C GLY A 535 8.85 -19.74 0.98
N ILE A 536 8.58 -19.04 -0.12
CA ILE A 536 8.28 -19.62 -1.43
C ILE A 536 9.48 -19.35 -2.35
N THR A 537 10.28 -20.38 -2.53
CA THR A 537 11.49 -20.37 -3.35
C THR A 537 11.38 -21.42 -4.44
N GLU A 538 12.36 -21.48 -5.33
CA GLU A 538 12.40 -22.51 -6.38
C GLU A 538 12.43 -23.94 -5.82
N GLU A 539 13.03 -24.14 -4.64
CA GLU A 539 13.03 -25.42 -3.92
C GLU A 539 11.60 -25.89 -3.59
N SER A 540 10.67 -24.94 -3.41
CA SER A 540 9.27 -25.26 -3.16
C SER A 540 8.58 -25.90 -4.37
N LEU A 541 9.11 -25.71 -5.58
CA LEU A 541 8.60 -26.34 -6.81
C LEU A 541 9.03 -27.81 -6.91
N ALA A 542 10.14 -28.19 -6.29
CA ALA A 542 10.62 -29.57 -6.26
C ALA A 542 9.76 -30.44 -5.32
N GLN A 543 9.33 -29.87 -4.19
CA GLN A 543 8.54 -30.56 -3.17
C GLN A 543 7.08 -30.87 -3.58
N GLU A 544 6.57 -30.34 -4.70
CA GLU A 544 5.25 -30.73 -5.24
C GLU A 544 5.31 -31.97 -6.14
N LYS A 545 6.50 -32.47 -6.50
CA LYS A 545 6.68 -33.66 -7.35
C LYS A 545 6.77 -34.98 -6.58
N ASP A 546 6.95 -34.92 -5.27
CA ASP A 546 6.90 -36.06 -4.34
C ASP A 546 5.55 -36.04 -3.58
#